data_AF-A0A379EVA6-F1
#
_entry.id   AF-A0A379EVA6-F1
#
_cell.length_a   1.000
_cell.length_b   1.000
_cell.length_c   1.000
_cell.angle_alpha   90.00
_cell.angle_beta   90.00
_cell.angle_gamma   90.00
#
_symmetry.space_group_name_H-M   'P 1'
#
loop_
_entity.id
_entity.type
_entity.pdbx_description
1 polymer ?
#
loop_
_entity_poly.entity_id
_entity_poly.type
_entity_poly.pdbx_seq_one_letter_code
_entity_poly.pdbx_strand_id
1 'polypeptide(L)'
;MSLNSVLKQGIAIVLGLAALGFISVANADTAKNSEVSPLIYEPQLENQRDPNQYCAKCHKLEANDSQSGGDLHFGKFLGTHLSEKNPNTGKPITCVNCHGNISEDHRRGAKDVMRFHGDIFGDKQPMYTVQEQNQVCFACHQPKKLQEKLWAHDVHAMKLPCASCHTLHPANDKMSGIPQKEQVKLCVDCHGEQQKRIEALKSPHIYATEQKDKK
;
A
#
# COMPACT_ATOMS: atom_id res chain seq x y z
N MET A 1 -3.71 -51.20 -61.64
CA MET A 1 -3.21 -51.23 -63.04
C MET A 1 -2.76 -49.84 -63.42
N SER A 2 -1.53 -49.77 -63.92
CA SER A 2 -0.81 -48.59 -64.36
C SER A 2 -1.40 -48.02 -65.66
N LEU A 3 -1.21 -46.70 -65.89
CA LEU A 3 -0.50 -46.12 -67.05
C LEU A 3 -1.05 -44.73 -67.47
N ASN A 4 -0.27 -43.72 -67.07
CA ASN A 4 0.17 -42.50 -67.76
C ASN A 4 -0.40 -42.03 -69.11
N SER A 5 -0.28 -40.69 -69.25
CA SER A 5 -0.01 -39.91 -70.47
C SER A 5 -1.28 -39.42 -71.21
N VAL A 6 -1.41 -38.18 -71.71
CA VAL A 6 -0.45 -37.41 -72.51
C VAL A 6 -0.76 -35.88 -72.46
N LEU A 7 0.33 -35.13 -72.30
CA LEU A 7 0.67 -33.75 -72.66
C LEU A 7 -0.06 -33.08 -73.87
N LYS A 8 -0.30 -31.75 -73.80
CA LYS A 8 -0.03 -30.68 -74.82
C LYS A 8 -1.06 -29.54 -74.71
N GLN A 9 -0.68 -28.38 -74.16
CA GLN A 9 -0.20 -27.16 -74.86
C GLN A 9 -1.16 -26.56 -75.89
N GLY A 10 -1.64 -25.35 -75.58
CA GLY A 10 -2.33 -24.45 -76.51
C GLY A 10 -2.33 -23.02 -75.97
N ILE A 11 -1.30 -22.24 -76.32
CA ILE A 11 -1.27 -20.78 -76.17
C ILE A 11 -1.86 -20.20 -77.46
N ALA A 12 -2.91 -19.38 -77.35
CA ALA A 12 -3.31 -18.48 -78.41
C ALA A 12 -3.57 -17.10 -77.79
N ILE A 13 -2.60 -16.21 -78.02
CA ILE A 13 -2.63 -14.79 -77.72
C ILE A 13 -3.52 -14.12 -78.78
N VAL A 14 -4.52 -13.36 -78.34
CA VAL A 14 -5.17 -12.34 -79.19
C VAL A 14 -5.04 -10.99 -78.50
N LEU A 15 -4.13 -10.18 -79.02
CA LEU A 15 -3.99 -8.76 -78.75
C LEU A 15 -5.11 -8.03 -79.48
N GLY A 16 -6.00 -7.39 -78.72
CA GLY A 16 -7.00 -6.45 -79.23
C GLY A 16 -6.87 -5.11 -78.51
N LEU A 17 -6.10 -4.20 -79.11
CA LEU A 17 -6.05 -2.78 -78.76
C LEU A 17 -7.35 -2.10 -79.19
N ALA A 18 -8.16 -1.66 -78.23
CA ALA A 18 -9.18 -0.64 -78.45
C ALA A 18 -9.14 0.33 -77.27
N ALA A 19 -8.46 1.46 -77.48
CA ALA A 19 -8.55 2.62 -76.62
C ALA A 19 -9.80 3.45 -76.98
N LEU A 20 -10.29 4.19 -75.99
CA LEU A 20 -11.21 5.35 -76.02
C LEU A 20 -12.62 5.08 -75.45
N GLY A 21 -12.86 5.68 -74.29
CA GLY A 21 -14.19 5.82 -73.69
C GLY A 21 -14.14 6.01 -72.18
N PHE A 22 -13.55 7.11 -71.69
CA PHE A 22 -13.75 7.56 -70.31
C PHE A 22 -15.21 8.01 -70.15
N ILE A 23 -16.00 7.26 -69.36
CA ILE A 23 -17.18 7.79 -68.67
C ILE A 23 -16.97 7.47 -67.19
N SER A 24 -16.56 8.50 -66.45
CA SER A 24 -16.48 8.44 -64.99
C SER A 24 -17.89 8.36 -64.43
N VAL A 25 -18.31 7.17 -64.00
CA VAL A 25 -19.44 7.04 -63.08
C VAL A 25 -18.87 7.25 -61.69
N ALA A 26 -19.17 8.40 -61.09
CA ALA A 26 -18.81 8.69 -59.71
C ALA A 26 -19.56 7.70 -58.81
N ASN A 27 -18.85 6.68 -58.32
CA ASN A 27 -19.31 5.95 -57.15
C ASN A 27 -19.20 6.92 -55.97
N ALA A 28 -20.34 7.26 -55.38
CA ALA A 28 -20.37 7.92 -54.09
C ALA A 28 -19.80 6.92 -53.08
N ASP A 29 -18.50 7.03 -52.83
CA ASP A 29 -17.88 6.38 -51.70
C ASP A 29 -18.64 6.84 -50.46
N THR A 30 -19.37 5.90 -49.85
CA THR A 30 -19.93 6.01 -48.52
C THR A 30 -18.89 6.68 -47.63
N ALA A 31 -19.15 7.93 -47.27
CA ALA A 31 -18.42 8.63 -46.24
C ALA A 31 -18.51 7.77 -44.98
N LYS A 32 -17.45 7.01 -44.69
CA LYS A 32 -17.18 6.55 -43.34
C LYS A 32 -17.05 7.82 -42.52
N ASN A 33 -18.14 8.23 -41.89
CA ASN A 33 -18.08 9.08 -40.72
C ASN A 33 -17.20 8.33 -39.73
N SER A 34 -15.92 8.71 -39.69
CA SER A 34 -15.05 8.39 -38.59
C SER A 34 -15.70 8.99 -37.35
N GLU A 35 -16.38 8.13 -36.61
CA GLU A 35 -16.82 8.42 -35.26
C GLU A 35 -15.56 8.86 -34.50
N VAL A 36 -15.44 10.15 -34.24
CA VAL A 36 -14.41 10.67 -33.36
C VAL A 36 -14.79 10.18 -31.97
N SER A 37 -14.25 9.02 -31.58
CA SER A 37 -14.33 8.57 -30.20
C SER A 37 -13.80 9.71 -29.34
N PRO A 38 -14.54 10.14 -28.30
CA PRO A 38 -13.99 11.02 -27.29
C PRO A 38 -12.71 10.35 -26.79
N LEU A 39 -11.59 11.08 -26.80
CA LEU A 39 -10.39 10.64 -26.11
C LEU A 39 -10.72 10.60 -24.61
N ILE A 40 -11.31 9.49 -24.17
CA ILE A 40 -11.31 9.11 -22.78
C ILE A 40 -9.86 8.75 -22.51
N TYR A 41 -9.14 9.69 -21.90
CA TYR A 41 -7.90 9.36 -21.22
C TYR A 41 -8.27 8.45 -20.05
N GLU A 42 -8.30 7.14 -20.30
CA GLU A 42 -8.05 6.17 -19.26
C GLU A 42 -6.53 6.20 -19.02
N PRO A 43 -6.05 6.63 -17.84
CA PRO A 43 -4.68 6.37 -17.47
C PRO A 43 -4.53 4.85 -17.52
N GLN A 44 -3.82 4.34 -18.52
CA GLN A 44 -3.31 2.98 -18.51
C GLN A 44 -2.40 2.90 -17.28
N LEU A 45 -2.96 2.42 -16.16
CA LEU A 45 -2.28 2.23 -14.90
C LEU A 45 -0.90 1.65 -15.19
N GLU A 46 0.12 2.41 -14.82
CA GLU A 46 1.54 2.08 -14.93
C GLU A 46 1.83 0.79 -14.15
N ASN A 47 1.44 -0.34 -14.73
CA ASN A 47 1.44 -1.68 -14.13
C ASN A 47 2.85 -2.30 -14.11
N GLN A 48 3.89 -1.49 -14.04
CA GLN A 48 5.27 -1.98 -14.02
C GLN A 48 6.27 -1.01 -13.40
N ARG A 49 5.84 -0.18 -12.45
CA ARG A 49 6.80 0.51 -11.58
C ARG A 49 6.93 -0.30 -10.30
N ASP A 50 8.16 -0.70 -9.98
CA ASP A 50 8.50 -1.23 -8.66
C ASP A 50 7.89 -0.27 -7.62
N PRO A 51 6.91 -0.72 -6.80
CA PRO A 51 6.23 0.15 -5.86
C PRO A 51 7.21 0.87 -4.92
N ASN A 52 8.32 0.23 -4.58
CA ASN A 52 9.36 0.83 -3.74
C ASN A 52 10.00 2.03 -4.43
N GLN A 53 10.35 1.89 -5.71
CA GLN A 53 10.91 2.99 -6.50
C GLN A 53 9.91 4.12 -6.68
N TYR A 54 8.64 3.79 -6.92
CA TYR A 54 7.59 4.80 -7.08
C TYR A 54 7.39 5.62 -5.80
N CYS A 55 7.22 4.97 -4.65
CA CYS A 55 7.04 5.63 -3.35
C CYS A 55 8.28 6.45 -2.96
N ALA A 56 9.48 5.91 -3.21
CA ALA A 56 10.75 6.57 -2.88
C ALA A 56 11.05 7.83 -3.71
N LYS A 57 10.32 8.10 -4.80
CA LYS A 57 10.42 9.38 -5.54
C LYS A 57 9.98 10.57 -4.71
N CYS A 58 9.08 10.37 -3.73
CA CYS A 58 8.55 11.44 -2.90
C CYS A 58 8.85 11.24 -1.41
N HIS A 59 8.75 10.01 -0.90
CA HIS A 59 9.11 9.69 0.48
C HIS A 59 10.61 9.45 0.56
N LYS A 60 11.36 10.35 1.21
CA LYS A 60 12.80 10.12 1.31
C LYS A 60 13.04 9.05 2.37
N LEU A 61 13.81 8.05 1.98
CA LEU A 61 14.26 6.98 2.86
C LEU A 61 15.19 7.54 3.94
N GLU A 62 15.88 8.66 3.73
CA GLU A 62 16.73 9.27 4.75
C GLU A 62 15.93 10.21 5.68
N ALA A 63 16.17 10.13 7.00
CA ALA A 63 15.63 11.10 7.94
C ALA A 63 16.28 12.48 7.70
N ASN A 64 15.48 13.51 7.43
CA ASN A 64 15.87 14.91 7.57
C ASN A 64 14.67 15.75 8.03
N ASP A 65 14.96 16.86 8.70
CA ASP A 65 14.02 17.73 9.42
C ASP A 65 13.01 18.47 8.53
N SER A 66 12.92 18.13 7.24
CA SER A 66 12.20 18.92 6.23
C SER A 66 11.27 18.09 5.34
N GLN A 67 10.82 16.91 5.77
CA GLN A 67 9.83 16.15 5.01
C GLN A 67 8.39 16.50 5.40
N SER A 68 7.57 16.80 4.38
CA SER A 68 6.13 17.04 4.46
C SER A 68 5.28 15.77 4.74
N GLY A 69 5.78 14.87 5.60
CA GLY A 69 5.12 13.61 6.00
C GLY A 69 4.70 13.56 7.48
N GLY A 70 4.97 14.63 8.24
CA GLY A 70 4.79 14.68 9.69
C GLY A 70 5.73 13.73 10.45
N ASP A 71 5.62 13.70 11.78
CA ASP A 71 6.49 12.95 12.70
C ASP A 71 6.53 11.42 12.50
N LEU A 72 5.82 10.88 11.50
CA LEU A 72 5.51 9.46 11.35
C LEU A 72 6.13 8.81 10.10
N HIS A 73 6.85 9.55 9.26
CA HIS A 73 7.52 9.04 8.05
C HIS A 73 9.04 9.20 8.12
N PHE A 74 9.63 8.91 9.28
CA PHE A 74 11.07 8.81 9.41
C PHE A 74 11.55 7.40 9.09
N GLY A 75 12.60 7.30 8.28
CA GLY A 75 13.47 6.13 8.29
C GLY A 75 13.47 5.34 7.01
N LYS A 76 14.67 4.97 6.61
CA LYS A 76 14.95 4.13 5.45
C LYS A 76 14.26 2.81 5.76
N PHE A 77 13.49 2.23 4.87
CA PHE A 77 13.00 0.86 5.05
C PHE A 77 14.17 -0.11 4.89
N LEU A 78 14.98 -0.25 5.93
CA LEU A 78 16.15 -1.13 6.03
C LEU A 78 15.93 -2.30 6.99
N GLY A 79 14.81 -2.33 7.71
CA GLY A 79 14.47 -3.42 8.60
C GLY A 79 14.37 -4.75 7.87
N THR A 80 14.31 -5.84 8.63
CA THR A 80 14.33 -7.23 8.12
C THR A 80 13.37 -7.47 6.96
N HIS A 81 12.20 -6.83 6.97
CA HIS A 81 11.20 -6.99 5.92
C HIS A 81 11.69 -6.56 4.52
N LEU A 82 12.72 -5.71 4.39
CA LEU A 82 13.28 -5.33 3.08
C LEU A 82 13.93 -6.53 2.37
N SER A 83 14.61 -7.41 3.13
CA SER A 83 15.33 -8.57 2.60
C SER A 83 14.47 -9.82 2.47
N GLU A 84 13.23 -9.78 2.96
CA GLU A 84 12.34 -10.93 3.03
C GLU A 84 11.36 -11.00 1.85
N LYS A 85 10.81 -12.20 1.65
CA LYS A 85 9.76 -12.45 0.66
C LYS A 85 8.40 -12.51 1.34
N ASN A 86 7.39 -11.98 0.68
CA ASN A 86 6.01 -12.13 1.11
C ASN A 86 5.63 -13.62 1.03
N PRO A 87 5.22 -14.25 2.16
CA PRO A 87 4.93 -15.68 2.18
C PRO A 87 3.74 -16.08 1.32
N ASN A 88 2.82 -15.15 1.02
CA ASN A 88 1.63 -15.42 0.23
C ASN A 88 1.89 -15.36 -1.28
N THR A 89 2.93 -14.64 -1.72
CA THR A 89 3.20 -14.42 -3.16
C THR A 89 4.57 -14.91 -3.61
N GLY A 90 5.50 -15.16 -2.68
CA GLY A 90 6.89 -15.50 -2.96
C GLY A 90 7.73 -14.36 -3.56
N LYS A 91 7.16 -13.16 -3.72
CA LYS A 91 7.83 -11.97 -4.24
C LYS A 91 8.48 -11.15 -3.12
N PRO A 92 9.49 -10.31 -3.41
CA PRO A 92 10.01 -9.36 -2.43
C PRO A 92 8.92 -8.51 -1.80
N ILE A 93 9.06 -8.20 -0.51
CA ILE A 93 8.15 -7.27 0.17
C ILE A 93 8.38 -5.85 -0.36
N THR A 94 7.28 -5.13 -0.56
CA THR A 94 7.25 -3.75 -1.06
C THR A 94 6.43 -2.85 -0.14
N CYS A 95 6.53 -1.53 -0.33
CA CYS A 95 5.78 -0.52 0.45
C CYS A 95 4.28 -0.85 0.51
N VAL A 96 3.69 -1.21 -0.64
CA VAL A 96 2.24 -1.44 -0.76
C VAL A 96 1.77 -2.72 -0.07
N ASN A 97 2.68 -3.65 0.31
CA ASN A 97 2.30 -4.82 1.09
C ASN A 97 1.88 -4.48 2.51
N CYS A 98 2.39 -3.38 3.07
CA CYS A 98 2.02 -2.89 4.40
C CYS A 98 1.16 -1.63 4.32
N HIS A 99 1.50 -0.71 3.42
CA HIS A 99 0.84 0.58 3.32
C HIS A 99 -0.35 0.58 2.36
N GLY A 100 -0.51 -0.41 1.49
CA GLY A 100 -1.53 -0.36 0.43
C GLY A 100 -1.21 0.66 -0.66
N ASN A 101 -2.15 0.85 -1.57
CA ASN A 101 -2.00 1.77 -2.71
C ASN A 101 -2.42 3.20 -2.32
N ILE A 102 -1.83 4.19 -2.99
CA ILE A 102 -2.21 5.59 -2.83
C ILE A 102 -3.47 5.92 -3.65
N SER A 103 -4.20 6.94 -3.20
CA SER A 103 -5.28 7.58 -3.96
C SER A 103 -4.81 8.87 -4.64
N GLU A 104 -5.65 9.46 -5.50
CA GLU A 104 -5.40 10.80 -6.06
C GLU A 104 -5.25 11.89 -4.98
N ASP A 105 -5.95 11.72 -3.85
CA ASP A 105 -5.94 12.65 -2.73
C ASP A 105 -4.84 12.35 -1.69
N HIS A 106 -3.91 11.44 -1.99
CA HIS A 106 -2.88 11.01 -1.05
C HIS A 106 -2.11 12.18 -0.41
N ARG A 107 -1.72 13.14 -1.24
CA ARG A 107 -0.97 14.35 -0.82
C ARG A 107 -1.78 15.31 0.04
N ARG A 108 -3.11 15.19 0.03
CA ARG A 108 -4.04 15.97 0.87
C ARG A 108 -4.33 15.29 2.21
N GLY A 109 -3.69 14.15 2.48
CA GLY A 109 -3.85 13.43 3.74
C GLY A 109 -5.05 12.49 3.77
N ALA A 110 -5.51 12.00 2.62
CA ALA A 110 -6.58 11.02 2.54
C ALA A 110 -6.30 9.75 3.39
N LYS A 111 -7.37 9.09 3.83
CA LYS A 111 -7.32 7.76 4.46
C LYS A 111 -7.20 6.69 3.36
N ASP A 112 -6.05 6.63 2.71
CA ASP A 112 -5.76 5.73 1.59
C ASP A 112 -4.71 4.67 1.93
N VAL A 113 -3.51 5.11 2.31
CA VAL A 113 -2.46 4.21 2.79
C VAL A 113 -2.62 3.92 4.27
N MET A 114 -2.28 2.71 4.69
CA MET A 114 -2.18 2.37 6.11
C MET A 114 -1.13 3.24 6.77
N ARG A 115 -1.48 3.83 7.92
CA ARG A 115 -0.57 4.61 8.76
C ARG A 115 -0.48 3.94 10.11
N PHE A 116 0.66 3.30 10.36
CA PHE A 116 0.93 2.66 11.64
C PHE A 116 1.25 3.71 12.68
N HIS A 117 0.53 3.65 13.81
CA HIS A 117 0.70 4.55 14.92
C HIS A 117 1.07 3.74 16.16
N GLY A 118 2.23 4.02 16.75
CA GLY A 118 2.72 3.31 17.92
C GLY A 118 2.49 4.03 19.25
N ASP A 119 2.25 5.33 19.24
CA ASP A 119 2.15 6.13 20.47
C ASP A 119 0.72 6.18 21.01
N ILE A 120 0.31 5.14 21.73
CA ILE A 120 -1.03 5.07 22.34
C ILE A 120 -1.27 6.08 23.48
N PHE A 121 -0.24 6.83 23.88
CA PHE A 121 -0.32 7.82 24.96
C PHE A 121 -0.22 9.26 24.45
N GLY A 122 0.01 9.46 23.15
CA GLY A 122 0.04 10.76 22.51
C GLY A 122 -1.36 11.34 22.34
N ASP A 123 -1.42 12.66 22.16
CA ASP A 123 -2.68 13.41 22.00
C ASP A 123 -3.28 13.26 20.59
N LYS A 124 -2.53 12.67 19.65
CA LYS A 124 -2.93 12.54 18.25
C LYS A 124 -3.88 11.36 18.07
N GLN A 125 -5.10 11.63 17.61
CA GLN A 125 -6.03 10.57 17.24
C GLN A 125 -5.50 9.80 16.01
N PRO A 126 -5.36 8.47 16.09
CA PRO A 126 -4.87 7.67 14.97
C PRO A 126 -5.93 7.59 13.86
N MET A 127 -5.48 7.61 12.62
CA MET A 127 -6.34 7.51 11.43
C MET A 127 -7.00 6.11 11.28
N TYR A 128 -6.33 5.09 11.80
CA TYR A 128 -6.77 3.69 11.77
C TYR A 128 -6.83 3.15 13.20
N THR A 129 -7.86 2.37 13.47
CA THR A 129 -8.01 1.60 14.71
C THR A 129 -6.87 0.61 14.88
N VAL A 130 -6.67 0.13 16.12
CA VAL A 130 -5.68 -0.91 16.43
C VAL A 130 -5.90 -2.15 15.55
N GLN A 131 -7.16 -2.54 15.37
CA GLN A 131 -7.52 -3.72 14.63
C GLN A 131 -7.22 -3.55 13.14
N GLU A 132 -7.60 -2.42 12.54
CA GLU A 132 -7.25 -2.12 11.13
C GLU A 132 -5.73 -2.18 10.90
N GLN A 133 -4.92 -1.62 11.81
CA GLN A 133 -3.46 -1.65 11.71
C GLN A 133 -2.92 -3.08 11.83
N ASN A 134 -3.30 -3.82 12.87
CA ASN A 134 -2.73 -5.13 13.16
C ASN A 134 -3.16 -6.20 12.15
N GLN A 135 -4.33 -6.05 11.51
CA GLN A 135 -4.76 -6.97 10.46
C GLN A 135 -3.81 -6.99 9.25
N VAL A 136 -3.13 -5.88 8.97
CA VAL A 136 -2.09 -5.86 7.93
C VAL A 136 -0.94 -6.80 8.27
N CYS A 137 -0.52 -6.83 9.53
CA CYS A 137 0.50 -7.74 10.01
C CYS A 137 0.03 -9.19 9.91
N PHE A 138 -1.23 -9.46 10.28
CA PHE A 138 -1.83 -10.79 10.26
C PHE A 138 -2.08 -11.35 8.86
N ALA A 139 -2.05 -10.52 7.82
CA ALA A 139 -2.05 -10.99 6.43
C ALA A 139 -0.86 -11.91 6.14
N CYS A 140 0.26 -11.78 6.87
CA CYS A 140 1.44 -12.64 6.71
C CYS A 140 1.83 -13.38 8.01
N HIS A 141 1.70 -12.73 9.16
CA HIS A 141 2.07 -13.30 10.46
C HIS A 141 0.92 -14.02 11.14
N GLN A 142 1.09 -15.31 11.41
CA GLN A 142 0.06 -16.11 12.07
C GLN A 142 0.03 -15.83 13.58
N PRO A 143 -1.12 -15.43 14.17
CA PRO A 143 -1.23 -15.13 15.60
C PRO A 143 -0.71 -16.26 16.51
N LYS A 144 -1.02 -17.51 16.18
CA LYS A 144 -0.55 -18.69 16.93
C LYS A 144 0.98 -18.76 16.99
N LYS A 145 1.67 -18.54 15.87
CA LYS A 145 3.14 -18.56 15.83
C LYS A 145 3.75 -17.38 16.59
N LEU A 146 3.11 -16.22 16.57
CA LEU A 146 3.54 -15.06 17.36
C LEU A 146 3.43 -15.34 18.86
N GLN A 147 2.31 -15.92 19.30
CA GLN A 147 2.07 -16.32 20.68
C GLN A 147 3.10 -17.36 21.16
N GLU A 148 3.42 -18.36 20.33
CA GLU A 148 4.44 -19.37 20.62
C GLU A 148 5.85 -18.75 20.82
N LYS A 149 6.15 -17.64 20.15
CA LYS A 149 7.40 -16.90 20.33
C LYS A 149 7.40 -16.04 21.58
N LEU A 150 6.29 -15.36 21.85
CA LEU A 150 6.09 -14.58 23.07
C LEU A 150 4.59 -14.46 23.32
N TRP A 151 4.15 -14.98 24.46
CA TRP A 151 2.74 -15.01 24.87
C TRP A 151 2.06 -13.63 24.81
N ALA A 152 2.82 -12.57 25.10
CA ALA A 152 2.32 -11.20 25.10
C ALA A 152 1.72 -10.76 23.74
N HIS A 153 2.07 -11.38 22.61
CA HIS A 153 1.45 -11.04 21.33
C HIS A 153 -0.07 -11.27 21.33
N ASP A 154 -0.54 -12.33 21.98
CA ASP A 154 -1.96 -12.71 21.97
C ASP A 154 -2.82 -11.69 22.71
N VAL A 155 -2.42 -11.33 23.95
CA VAL A 155 -3.18 -10.39 24.78
C VAL A 155 -3.17 -8.96 24.24
N HIS A 156 -2.19 -8.61 23.41
CA HIS A 156 -2.04 -7.28 22.80
C HIS A 156 -2.63 -7.19 21.38
N ALA A 157 -2.78 -8.30 20.67
CA ALA A 157 -3.15 -8.34 19.25
C ALA A 157 -4.35 -7.47 18.87
N MET A 158 -5.33 -7.32 19.77
CA MET A 158 -6.56 -6.55 19.52
C MET A 158 -6.66 -5.28 20.37
N LYS A 159 -5.63 -4.93 21.13
CA LYS A 159 -5.66 -3.83 22.12
C LYS A 159 -4.54 -2.82 21.95
N LEU A 160 -3.42 -3.23 21.35
CA LEU A 160 -2.23 -2.42 21.18
C LEU A 160 -1.72 -2.55 19.74
N PRO A 161 -1.44 -1.46 19.01
CA PRO A 161 -0.81 -1.53 17.71
C PRO A 161 0.55 -2.25 17.79
N CYS A 162 0.86 -3.11 16.83
CA CYS A 162 2.17 -3.77 16.77
C CYS A 162 3.34 -2.76 16.79
N ALA A 163 3.12 -1.60 16.15
CA ALA A 163 4.07 -0.50 16.07
C ALA A 163 4.34 0.22 17.41
N SER A 164 3.60 -0.09 18.48
CA SER A 164 3.89 0.43 19.82
C SER A 164 5.15 -0.18 20.43
N CYS A 165 5.49 -1.40 20.01
CA CYS A 165 6.72 -2.08 20.44
C CYS A 165 7.73 -2.18 19.28
N HIS A 166 7.25 -2.57 18.10
CA HIS A 166 8.12 -2.78 16.94
C HIS A 166 8.39 -1.49 16.17
N THR A 167 9.62 -1.34 15.67
CA THR A 167 9.99 -0.26 14.74
C THR A 167 10.59 -0.86 13.48
N LEU A 168 9.81 -0.89 12.40
CA LEU A 168 10.11 -1.73 11.23
C LEU A 168 10.92 -1.05 10.12
N HIS A 169 10.95 0.28 10.08
CA HIS A 169 11.76 0.98 9.07
C HIS A 169 13.25 0.85 9.36
N PRO A 170 13.79 1.23 10.54
CA PRO A 170 15.21 1.12 10.82
C PRO A 170 15.74 -0.31 10.67
N ALA A 171 17.04 -0.42 10.38
CA ALA A 171 17.71 -1.71 10.20
C ALA A 171 17.56 -2.65 11.41
N ASN A 172 17.52 -2.07 12.62
CA ASN A 172 17.28 -2.83 13.84
C ASN A 172 15.93 -2.45 14.46
N ASP A 173 15.10 -3.46 14.67
CA ASP A 173 13.86 -3.34 15.42
C ASP A 173 14.16 -3.25 16.93
N LYS A 174 13.43 -2.38 17.64
CA LYS A 174 13.57 -2.18 19.10
C LYS A 174 13.32 -3.45 19.90
N MET A 175 12.52 -4.39 19.36
CA MET A 175 12.23 -5.67 20.02
C MET A 175 13.23 -6.77 19.64
N SER A 176 14.14 -6.52 18.70
CA SER A 176 15.12 -7.52 18.26
C SER A 176 16.28 -7.62 19.24
N GLY A 177 16.52 -8.82 19.77
CA GLY A 177 17.70 -9.12 20.59
C GLY A 177 17.70 -8.49 21.99
N ILE A 178 16.58 -7.93 22.46
CA ILE A 178 16.53 -7.31 23.79
C ILE A 178 16.62 -8.36 24.91
N PRO A 179 17.46 -8.13 25.95
CA PRO A 179 17.54 -9.01 27.11
C PRO A 179 16.21 -9.20 27.82
N GLN A 180 16.00 -10.35 28.45
CA GLN A 180 14.76 -10.64 29.19
C GLN A 180 14.41 -9.56 30.24
N LYS A 181 15.42 -9.00 30.92
CA LYS A 181 15.21 -7.91 31.89
C LYS A 181 14.63 -6.66 31.23
N GLU A 182 15.08 -6.32 30.03
CA GLU A 182 14.57 -5.18 29.27
C GLU A 182 13.15 -5.46 28.73
N GLN A 183 12.87 -6.70 28.31
CA GLN A 183 11.51 -7.12 27.94
C GLN A 183 10.52 -6.91 29.10
N VAL A 184 10.87 -7.35 30.31
CA VAL A 184 10.03 -7.15 31.51
C VAL A 184 9.87 -5.66 31.83
N LYS A 185 10.93 -4.87 31.68
CA LYS A 185 10.88 -3.42 31.92
C LYS A 185 9.84 -2.75 31.02
N LEU A 186 9.77 -3.12 29.74
CA LEU A 186 8.75 -2.58 28.81
C LEU A 186 7.32 -2.82 29.33
N CYS A 187 7.04 -4.01 29.87
CA CYS A 187 5.73 -4.33 30.44
C CYS A 187 5.40 -3.40 31.61
N VAL A 188 6.35 -3.25 32.55
CA VAL A 188 6.17 -2.44 33.77
C VAL A 188 6.01 -0.96 33.43
N ASP A 189 6.84 -0.44 32.53
CA ASP A 189 6.80 0.96 32.13
C ASP A 189 5.45 1.31 31.46
N CYS A 190 5.03 0.51 30.48
CA CYS A 190 3.81 0.78 29.71
C CYS A 190 2.55 0.62 30.57
N HIS A 191 2.42 -0.47 31.33
CA HIS A 191 1.26 -0.68 32.18
C HIS A 191 1.25 0.26 33.41
N GLY A 192 2.42 0.65 33.92
CA GLY A 192 2.54 1.67 34.95
C GLY A 192 2.04 3.03 34.46
N GLU A 193 2.40 3.42 33.23
CA GLU A 193 1.89 4.65 32.60
C GLU A 193 0.38 4.58 32.32
N GLN A 194 -0.09 3.44 31.81
CA GLN A 194 -1.53 3.20 31.62
C GLN A 194 -2.31 3.37 32.92
N GLN A 195 -1.83 2.81 34.02
CA GLN A 195 -2.46 2.92 35.33
C GLN A 195 -2.52 4.37 35.83
N LYS A 196 -1.40 5.11 35.75
CA LYS A 196 -1.36 6.54 36.12
C LYS A 196 -2.39 7.37 35.35
N ARG A 197 -2.54 7.13 34.05
CA ARG A 197 -3.52 7.84 33.21
C ARG A 197 -4.95 7.48 33.58
N ILE A 198 -5.23 6.21 33.86
CA ILE A 198 -6.54 5.77 34.35
C ILE A 198 -6.87 6.47 35.69
N GLU A 199 -5.91 6.60 36.60
CA GLU A 199 -6.08 7.31 37.87
C GLU A 199 -6.31 8.82 37.70
N ALA A 200 -5.57 9.45 36.79
CA ALA A 200 -5.76 10.86 36.45
C ALA A 200 -7.16 11.13 35.87
N LEU A 201 -7.66 10.24 35.00
CA LEU A 201 -9.00 10.33 34.43
C LEU A 201 -10.12 10.06 35.45
N LYS A 202 -9.83 9.31 36.52
CA LYS A 202 -10.79 9.00 37.60
C LYS A 202 -10.88 10.09 38.67
N SER A 203 -9.93 11.01 38.76
CA SER A 203 -9.93 12.07 39.77
C SER A 203 -10.91 13.17 39.38
N PRO A 204 -12.05 13.34 40.06
CA PRO A 204 -12.98 14.41 39.74
C PRO A 204 -12.41 15.72 40.32
N HIS A 205 -12.37 16.78 39.51
CA HIS A 205 -12.33 18.14 40.02
C HIS A 205 -13.59 18.38 40.88
N ILE A 206 -13.50 18.12 42.18
CA ILE A 206 -14.38 18.69 43.21
C ILE A 206 -13.48 19.38 44.22
N TYR A 207 -13.33 20.69 44.05
CA TYR A 207 -13.44 21.67 45.14
C TYR A 207 -13.93 22.98 44.52
N ALA A 208 -15.22 23.02 44.15
CA ALA A 208 -15.92 24.29 44.24
C ALA A 208 -16.00 24.61 45.72
N THR A 209 -15.22 25.59 46.17
CA THR A 209 -15.30 26.12 47.52
C THR A 209 -16.71 26.63 47.76
N GLU A 210 -17.52 25.91 48.53
CA GLU A 210 -18.70 26.47 49.16
C GLU A 210 -18.22 27.59 50.08
N GLN A 211 -18.36 28.84 49.63
CA GLN A 211 -18.37 29.97 50.54
C GLN A 211 -19.58 29.79 51.45
N LYS A 212 -19.33 29.40 52.70
CA LYS A 212 -20.30 29.55 53.78
C LYS A 212 -20.66 31.03 53.89
N ASP A 213 -21.83 31.39 53.39
CA ASP A 213 -22.50 32.62 53.76
C ASP A 213 -22.67 32.62 55.29
N LYS A 214 -21.93 33.52 55.94
CA LYS A 214 -22.13 33.87 57.35
C LYS A 214 -23.46 34.60 57.46
N LYS A 215 -24.34 34.02 58.27
CA LYS A 215 -25.51 34.66 58.86
C LYS A 215 -25.10 35.82 59.77
#